data_AF-A0A5M9GZE9-F1
#
_entry.id   AF-A0A5M9GZE9-F1
#
_cell.length_a   1.000
_cell.length_b   1.000
_cell.length_c   1.000
_cell.angle_alpha   90.00
_cell.angle_beta   90.00
_cell.angle_gamma   90.00
#
_symmetry.space_group_name_H-M   'P 1'
#
loop_
_entity.id
_entity.type
_entity.pdbx_description
1 polymer ?
#
loop_
_entity_poly.entity_id
_entity_poly.type
_entity_poly.pdbx_seq_one_letter_code
_entity_poly.pdbx_strand_id
1 'polypeptide(L)'
;MGKIVFAAILCLLSSCKSASRYTYDEQKYNLIIEYNPWIKIDLNNRVAIMEFHDFKSVDTLDLTTASIDAIKSSFEKNRIGIIHGDVSYGDPLELPAWGLKVKIFRAEKLQAYLSIFNEIHFNNSPVSDGDKHAFRFKDEIYRVLEKSKKFKAVKEKCREQQKKSNEYLM
;
A
#
# COMPACT_ATOMS: atom_id res chain seq x y z
N MET A 1 40.33 29.43 21.23
CA MET A 1 39.42 28.35 21.67
C MET A 1 37.97 28.48 21.14
N GLY A 2 37.63 29.39 20.21
CA GLY A 2 36.23 29.57 19.75
C GLY A 2 35.79 28.77 18.52
N LYS A 3 36.72 28.27 17.69
CA LYS A 3 36.39 27.63 16.40
C LYS A 3 35.93 26.17 16.55
N ILE A 4 36.41 25.46 17.57
CA ILE A 4 36.08 24.05 17.81
C ILE A 4 34.65 23.90 18.36
N VAL A 5 34.22 24.83 19.22
CA VAL A 5 32.86 24.85 19.79
C VAL A 5 31.81 25.12 18.70
N PHE A 6 32.13 25.98 17.74
CA PHE A 6 31.21 26.30 16.62
C PHE A 6 31.03 25.12 15.66
N ALA A 7 32.09 24.36 15.37
CA ALA A 7 32.03 23.16 14.53
C ALA A 7 31.24 22.02 15.20
N ALA A 8 31.39 21.85 16.53
CA ALA A 8 30.62 20.86 17.28
C ALA A 8 29.11 21.16 17.30
N ILE A 9 28.71 22.44 17.40
CA ILE A 9 27.30 22.86 17.36
C ILE A 9 26.69 22.64 15.96
N LEU A 10 27.46 22.85 14.88
CA LEU A 10 27.02 22.58 13.50
C LEU A 10 26.86 21.07 13.21
N CYS A 11 27.70 20.21 13.78
CA CYS A 11 27.56 18.75 13.69
C CYS A 11 26.37 18.20 14.51
N LEU A 12 26.03 18.84 15.64
CA LEU A 12 24.88 18.46 16.47
C LEU A 12 23.52 18.87 15.84
N LEU A 13 23.48 19.95 15.06
CA LEU A 13 22.25 20.40 14.37
C LEU A 13 22.00 19.69 13.03
N SER A 14 23.02 19.08 12.42
CA SER A 14 22.89 18.32 11.16
C SER A 14 22.41 16.88 11.35
N SER A 15 22.41 16.39 12.59
CA SER A 15 22.02 15.01 12.93
C SER A 15 20.56 14.85 13.39
N CYS A 16 19.75 15.93 13.42
CA CYS A 16 18.41 15.91 14.02
C CYS A 16 17.21 16.09 13.06
N LYS A 17 17.36 15.84 11.75
CA LYS A 17 16.25 16.05 10.77
C LYS A 17 15.80 14.87 9.91
N SER A 18 16.36 13.67 10.05
CA SER A 18 16.07 12.59 9.09
C SER A 18 15.17 11.46 9.58
N ALA A 19 14.85 11.34 10.87
CA ALA A 19 14.01 10.23 11.35
C ALA A 19 12.51 10.48 11.13
N SER A 20 12.03 11.73 11.28
CA SER A 20 10.59 12.02 11.33
C SER A 20 9.89 12.20 9.97
N ARG A 21 10.63 12.22 8.86
CA ARG A 21 10.03 12.49 7.54
C ARG A 21 9.32 11.29 6.93
N TYR A 22 9.66 10.09 7.39
CA TYR A 22 9.18 8.82 6.81
C TYR A 22 8.26 8.04 7.74
N THR A 23 8.13 8.46 9.00
CA THR A 23 7.32 7.79 10.03
C THR A 23 5.84 7.84 9.64
N TYR A 24 5.19 6.68 9.67
CA TYR A 24 3.76 6.57 9.47
C TYR A 24 3.06 7.07 10.73
N ASP A 25 2.19 8.05 10.55
CA ASP A 25 1.41 8.66 11.61
C ASP A 25 -0.05 8.62 11.16
N GLU A 26 -0.88 7.85 11.88
CA GLU A 26 -2.30 7.67 11.55
C GLU A 26 -3.10 8.98 11.57
N GLN A 27 -2.63 10.00 12.32
CA GLN A 27 -3.26 11.32 12.32
C GLN A 27 -2.90 12.12 11.07
N LYS A 28 -1.79 11.78 10.42
CA LYS A 28 -1.29 12.48 9.23
C LYS A 28 -1.63 11.74 7.96
N TYR A 29 -1.59 10.41 7.97
CA TYR A 29 -1.74 9.56 6.80
C TYR A 29 -2.97 8.66 6.90
N ASN A 30 -3.68 8.54 5.78
CA ASN A 30 -4.69 7.52 5.57
C ASN A 30 -4.36 6.71 4.31
N LEU A 31 -4.45 5.38 4.41
CA LEU A 31 -4.15 4.47 3.31
C LEU A 31 -5.41 3.74 2.88
N ILE A 32 -5.81 3.94 1.62
CA ILE A 32 -6.83 3.12 0.98
C ILE A 32 -6.13 2.19 -0.01
N ILE A 33 -6.32 0.89 0.20
CA ILE A 33 -5.74 -0.15 -0.63
C ILE A 33 -6.81 -0.70 -1.57
N GLU A 34 -6.56 -0.73 -2.86
CA GLU A 34 -7.38 -1.42 -3.85
C GLU A 34 -6.64 -2.70 -4.24
N TYR A 35 -7.05 -3.85 -3.68
CA TYR A 35 -6.38 -5.14 -3.89
C TYR A 35 -6.56 -5.63 -5.33
N ASN A 36 -7.73 -5.35 -5.89
CA ASN A 36 -8.07 -5.53 -7.30
C ASN A 36 -9.18 -4.50 -7.63
N PRO A 37 -9.69 -4.43 -8.88
CA PRO A 37 -10.73 -3.47 -9.26
C PRO A 37 -12.02 -3.52 -8.42
N TRP A 38 -12.24 -4.61 -7.69
CA TRP A 38 -13.50 -4.90 -7.00
C TRP A 38 -13.37 -4.97 -5.48
N ILE A 39 -12.16 -4.98 -4.92
CA ILE A 39 -11.92 -5.11 -3.49
C ILE A 39 -11.07 -3.93 -3.02
N LYS A 40 -11.70 -3.05 -2.23
CA LYS A 40 -11.05 -1.95 -1.52
C LYS A 40 -10.89 -2.31 -0.05
N ILE A 41 -9.82 -1.86 0.57
CA ILE A 41 -9.48 -2.15 1.95
C ILE A 41 -9.12 -0.83 2.63
N ASP A 42 -9.88 -0.51 3.67
CA ASP A 42 -9.58 0.56 4.60
C ASP A 42 -8.86 -0.06 5.79
N LEU A 43 -7.55 0.21 5.91
CA LEU A 43 -6.73 -0.35 6.98
C LEU A 43 -7.04 0.26 8.35
N ASN A 44 -7.40 1.54 8.39
CA ASN A 44 -7.67 2.25 9.63
C ASN A 44 -8.95 1.70 10.26
N ASN A 45 -9.99 1.50 9.44
CA ASN A 45 -11.26 0.91 9.87
C ASN A 45 -11.26 -0.62 9.88
N ARG A 46 -10.22 -1.26 9.31
CA ARG A 46 -10.08 -2.72 9.14
C ARG A 46 -11.27 -3.33 8.40
N VAL A 47 -11.68 -2.69 7.31
CA VAL A 47 -12.85 -3.10 6.52
C VAL A 47 -12.42 -3.39 5.09
N ALA A 48 -12.93 -4.48 4.53
CA ALA A 48 -12.92 -4.72 3.10
C ALA A 48 -14.28 -4.36 2.50
N ILE A 49 -14.27 -3.56 1.45
CA ILE A 49 -15.42 -3.17 0.67
C ILE A 49 -15.28 -3.88 -0.68
N MET A 50 -16.19 -4.80 -0.95
CA MET A 50 -16.29 -5.50 -2.23
C MET A 50 -17.39 -4.85 -3.06
N GLU A 51 -17.07 -4.39 -4.26
CA GLU A 51 -18.00 -3.76 -5.21
C GLU A 51 -17.84 -4.42 -6.58
N PHE A 52 -18.89 -5.09 -7.06
CA PHE A 52 -18.93 -5.79 -8.35
C PHE A 52 -20.30 -5.61 -9.00
N HIS A 53 -20.39 -4.81 -10.07
CA HIS A 53 -21.67 -4.32 -10.63
C HIS A 53 -22.61 -3.79 -9.53
N ASP A 54 -23.82 -4.32 -9.42
CA ASP A 54 -24.82 -3.92 -8.42
C ASP A 54 -24.59 -4.59 -7.05
N PHE A 55 -23.62 -5.50 -6.95
CA PHE A 55 -23.28 -6.15 -5.70
C PHE A 55 -22.29 -5.32 -4.89
N LYS A 56 -22.67 -4.97 -3.66
CA LYS A 56 -21.78 -4.36 -2.67
C LYS A 56 -21.81 -5.16 -1.36
N SER A 57 -20.64 -5.49 -0.82
CA SER A 57 -20.53 -5.94 0.57
C SER A 57 -19.42 -5.21 1.32
N VAL A 58 -19.62 -5.12 2.63
CA VAL A 58 -18.70 -4.49 3.56
C VAL A 58 -18.45 -5.49 4.68
N ASP A 59 -17.21 -5.91 4.84
CA ASP A 59 -16.82 -7.00 5.72
C ASP A 59 -15.70 -6.52 6.65
N THR A 60 -15.88 -6.66 7.97
CA THR A 60 -14.83 -6.38 8.95
C THR A 60 -13.76 -7.47 8.89
N LEU A 61 -12.51 -7.05 8.75
CA LEU A 61 -11.36 -7.94 8.67
C LEU A 61 -10.84 -8.31 10.06
N ASP A 62 -10.39 -9.56 10.20
CA ASP A 62 -9.73 -10.08 11.41
C ASP A 62 -8.24 -9.74 11.45
N LEU A 63 -7.88 -8.49 11.12
CA LEU A 63 -6.51 -8.00 11.20
C LEU A 63 -6.15 -7.64 12.64
N THR A 64 -5.07 -8.23 13.15
CA THR A 64 -4.51 -7.90 14.45
C THR A 64 -3.78 -6.56 14.41
N THR A 65 -3.60 -5.90 15.55
CA THR A 65 -2.79 -4.68 15.65
C THR A 65 -1.37 -4.90 15.11
N ALA A 66 -0.74 -6.03 15.44
CA ALA A 66 0.59 -6.39 14.91
C ALA A 66 0.62 -6.50 13.38
N SER A 67 -0.48 -6.93 12.75
CA SER A 67 -0.60 -7.00 11.29
C SER A 67 -0.64 -5.61 10.67
N ILE A 68 -1.40 -4.70 11.27
CA ILE A 68 -1.46 -3.29 10.86
C ILE A 68 -0.10 -2.64 11.05
N ASP A 69 0.55 -2.84 12.19
CA ASP A 69 1.87 -2.26 12.49
C ASP A 69 2.96 -2.78 11.55
N ALA A 70 2.84 -4.01 11.03
CA ALA A 70 3.75 -4.53 10.02
C ALA A 70 3.62 -3.77 8.68
N ILE A 71 2.40 -3.42 8.26
CA ILE A 71 2.19 -2.58 7.07
C ILE A 71 2.75 -1.18 7.31
N LYS A 72 2.47 -0.57 8.46
CA LYS A 72 3.01 0.76 8.81
C LYS A 72 4.53 0.77 8.81
N SER A 73 5.15 -0.19 9.50
CA SER A 73 6.61 -0.32 9.54
C SER A 73 7.20 -0.49 8.13
N SER A 74 6.50 -1.19 7.24
CA SER A 74 6.91 -1.34 5.84
C SER A 74 6.75 -0.05 5.04
N PHE A 75 5.70 0.75 5.30
CA PHE A 75 5.53 2.08 4.72
C PHE A 75 6.74 2.97 5.04
N GLU A 76 7.19 2.97 6.30
CA GLU A 76 8.36 3.74 6.74
C GLU A 76 9.66 3.21 6.13
N LYS A 77 9.89 1.90 6.27
CA LYS A 77 11.10 1.23 5.80
C LYS A 77 11.29 1.38 4.29
N ASN A 78 10.20 1.39 3.54
CA ASN A 78 10.22 1.56 2.09
C ASN A 78 9.98 3.00 1.64
N ARG A 79 9.99 3.97 2.57
CA ARG A 79 9.89 5.40 2.27
C ARG A 79 8.69 5.74 1.38
N ILE A 80 7.55 5.09 1.60
CA ILE A 80 6.37 5.27 0.75
C ILE A 80 5.81 6.69 0.87
N GLY A 81 5.94 7.32 2.05
CA GLY A 81 5.48 8.67 2.31
C GLY A 81 6.19 9.81 1.55
N ILE A 82 7.29 9.55 0.83
CA ILE A 82 7.91 10.55 -0.05
C ILE A 82 7.45 10.46 -1.50
N ILE A 83 6.62 9.47 -1.84
CA ILE A 83 6.08 9.37 -3.19
C ILE A 83 4.96 10.40 -3.32
N HIS A 84 4.91 11.06 -4.48
CA HIS A 84 3.97 12.12 -4.82
C HIS A 84 3.45 11.92 -6.24
N GLY A 85 2.17 12.23 -6.45
CA GLY A 85 1.51 12.11 -7.75
C GLY A 85 1.09 10.68 -8.09
N ASP A 86 0.74 10.48 -9.35
CA ASP A 86 0.28 9.20 -9.89
C ASP A 86 1.47 8.43 -10.44
N VAL A 87 1.81 7.31 -9.81
CA VAL A 87 3.00 6.52 -10.15
C VAL A 87 2.60 5.07 -10.40
N SER A 88 3.03 4.55 -11.53
CA SER A 88 2.84 3.15 -11.91
C SER A 88 4.17 2.41 -11.87
N TYR A 89 4.17 1.25 -11.23
CA TYR A 89 5.31 0.37 -11.08
C TYR A 89 5.00 -0.96 -11.75
N GLY A 90 5.73 -1.24 -12.83
CA GLY A 90 5.54 -2.39 -13.71
C GLY A 90 4.57 -2.14 -14.84
N ASP A 91 4.41 -3.16 -15.68
CA ASP A 91 3.53 -3.15 -16.83
C ASP A 91 2.41 -4.18 -16.62
N PRO A 92 1.13 -3.83 -16.85
CA PRO A 92 0.05 -4.80 -16.83
C PRO A 92 0.10 -5.68 -18.08
N LEU A 93 0.14 -7.01 -17.94
CA LEU A 93 0.10 -7.90 -19.11
C LEU A 93 -1.31 -8.09 -19.66
N GLU A 94 -2.36 -7.93 -18.83
CA GLU A 94 -3.76 -8.15 -19.21
C GLU A 94 -4.71 -7.09 -18.60
N LEU A 95 -5.83 -6.81 -19.27
CA LEU A 95 -6.91 -5.95 -18.76
C LEU A 95 -8.14 -6.79 -18.31
N PRO A 96 -8.77 -6.48 -17.17
CA PRO A 96 -8.40 -5.43 -16.23
C PRO A 96 -7.09 -5.76 -15.51
N ALA A 97 -6.24 -4.76 -15.32
CA ALA A 97 -4.92 -4.95 -14.75
C ALA A 97 -4.99 -5.53 -13.32
N TRP A 98 -4.34 -6.68 -13.12
CA TRP A 98 -4.24 -7.34 -11.82
C TRP A 98 -3.04 -6.75 -11.07
N GLY A 99 -3.32 -5.83 -10.16
CA GLY A 99 -2.30 -5.16 -9.36
C GLY A 99 -2.88 -4.51 -8.11
N LEU A 100 -2.00 -4.23 -7.16
CA LEU A 100 -2.32 -3.49 -5.96
C LEU A 100 -2.30 -2.01 -6.29
N LYS A 101 -3.37 -1.28 -5.96
CA LYS A 101 -3.33 0.18 -5.95
C LYS A 101 -3.36 0.71 -4.52
N VAL A 102 -2.61 1.77 -4.26
CA VAL A 102 -2.56 2.39 -2.93
C VAL A 102 -2.77 3.89 -3.09
N LYS A 103 -3.86 4.40 -2.50
CA LYS A 103 -4.10 5.83 -2.34
C LYS A 103 -3.57 6.28 -0.99
N ILE A 104 -2.65 7.23 -1.03
CA ILE A 104 -1.99 7.77 0.15
C ILE A 104 -2.53 9.18 0.35
N PHE A 105 -3.29 9.38 1.41
CA PHE A 105 -3.79 10.69 1.80
C PHE A 105 -2.89 11.25 2.90
N ARG A 106 -2.59 12.55 2.83
CA ARG A 106 -1.93 13.28 3.89
C ARG A 106 -2.74 14.50 4.27
N ALA A 107 -3.15 14.62 5.53
CA ALA A 107 -4.07 15.66 5.99
C ALA A 107 -5.29 15.78 5.06
N GLU A 108 -5.94 14.63 4.80
CA GLU A 108 -7.13 14.47 3.96
C GLU A 108 -6.96 14.76 2.46
N LYS A 109 -5.78 15.20 2.02
CA LYS A 109 -5.48 15.43 0.60
C LYS A 109 -4.79 14.21 0.00
N LEU A 110 -5.23 13.80 -1.19
CA LEU A 110 -4.54 12.75 -1.94
C LEU A 110 -3.12 13.24 -2.27
N GLN A 111 -2.12 12.55 -1.72
CA GLN A 111 -0.71 12.86 -1.93
C GLN A 111 -0.14 12.05 -3.09
N ALA A 112 -0.49 10.76 -3.14
CA ALA A 112 0.00 9.85 -4.17
C ALA A 112 -1.02 8.74 -4.45
N TYR A 113 -0.95 8.24 -5.67
CA TYR A 113 -1.68 7.06 -6.12
C TYR A 113 -0.70 6.10 -6.78
N LEU A 114 -0.42 5.00 -6.10
CA LEU A 114 0.52 4.00 -6.56
C LEU A 114 -0.24 2.88 -7.24
N SER A 115 0.14 2.53 -8.47
CA SER A 115 -0.32 1.30 -9.15
C SER A 115 0.86 0.34 -9.22
N ILE A 116 0.77 -0.83 -8.57
CA ILE A 116 1.87 -1.80 -8.48
C ILE A 116 1.40 -3.12 -9.06
N PHE A 117 1.84 -3.43 -10.28
CA PHE A 117 1.39 -4.61 -11.02
C PHE A 117 2.15 -5.86 -10.60
N ASN A 118 1.51 -7.04 -10.65
CA ASN A 118 2.07 -8.26 -10.06
C ASN A 118 3.23 -8.89 -10.85
N GLU A 119 3.46 -8.47 -12.09
CA GLU A 119 4.15 -9.26 -13.11
C GLU A 119 5.55 -8.76 -13.49
N ILE A 120 6.25 -8.05 -12.60
CA ILE A 120 7.68 -7.81 -12.79
C ILE A 120 8.49 -9.04 -12.35
N HIS A 121 9.00 -9.78 -13.32
CA HIS A 121 10.07 -10.75 -13.10
C HIS A 121 11.40 -9.99 -12.89
N PHE A 122 11.87 -9.95 -11.64
CA PHE A 122 13.14 -9.33 -11.21
C PHE A 122 14.41 -9.86 -11.90
N ASN A 123 14.29 -10.87 -12.77
CA ASN A 123 15.45 -11.59 -13.27
C ASN A 123 16.17 -10.91 -14.43
N ASN A 124 15.57 -9.95 -15.17
CA ASN A 124 16.16 -9.45 -16.42
C ASN A 124 16.11 -7.92 -16.66
N SER A 125 15.79 -7.08 -15.67
CA SER A 125 15.77 -5.61 -15.86
C SER A 125 16.42 -4.88 -14.69
N PRO A 126 17.21 -3.80 -14.91
CA PRO A 126 17.69 -2.95 -13.83
C PRO A 126 16.50 -2.20 -13.21
N VAL A 127 15.85 -2.84 -12.24
CA VAL A 127 14.72 -2.28 -11.51
C VAL A 127 15.18 -1.08 -10.69
N SER A 128 14.49 0.05 -10.80
CA SER A 128 14.81 1.26 -10.05
C SER A 128 14.69 1.02 -8.53
N ASP A 129 15.38 1.80 -7.71
CA ASP A 129 15.22 1.66 -6.26
C ASP A 129 13.80 2.01 -5.79
N GLY A 130 13.12 2.93 -6.49
CA GLY A 130 11.70 3.26 -6.24
C GLY A 130 10.78 2.06 -6.48
N ASP A 131 11.00 1.32 -7.56
CA ASP A 131 10.27 0.10 -7.87
C ASP A 131 10.48 -0.94 -6.75
N LYS A 132 11.73 -1.20 -6.34
CA LYS A 132 12.03 -2.15 -5.25
C LYS A 132 11.30 -1.79 -3.95
N HIS A 133 11.23 -0.51 -3.61
CA HIS A 133 10.50 -0.03 -2.45
C HIS A 133 8.99 -0.27 -2.56
N ALA A 134 8.39 0.05 -3.71
CA ALA A 134 6.98 -0.20 -3.98
C ALA A 134 6.65 -1.70 -3.92
N PHE A 135 7.45 -2.56 -4.56
CA PHE A 135 7.25 -4.01 -4.54
C PHE A 135 7.33 -4.61 -3.15
N ARG A 136 8.34 -4.25 -2.36
CA ARG A 136 8.45 -4.74 -0.97
C ARG A 136 7.27 -4.29 -0.11
N PHE A 137 6.75 -3.09 -0.34
CA PHE A 137 5.55 -2.62 0.35
C PHE A 137 4.30 -3.39 -0.05
N LYS A 138 4.09 -3.62 -1.37
CA LYS A 138 3.02 -4.48 -1.88
C LYS A 138 3.07 -5.87 -1.26
N ASP A 139 4.25 -6.49 -1.26
CA ASP A 139 4.42 -7.86 -0.79
C ASP A 139 4.11 -7.99 0.70
N GLU A 140 4.45 -6.96 1.50
CA GLU A 140 4.07 -6.90 2.90
C GLU A 140 2.54 -6.78 3.08
N ILE A 141 1.88 -5.92 2.29
CA ILE A 141 0.41 -5.81 2.30
C ILE A 141 -0.24 -7.16 1.99
N TYR A 142 0.18 -7.82 0.91
CA TYR A 142 -0.33 -9.14 0.55
C TYR A 142 -0.07 -10.15 1.65
N ARG A 143 1.15 -10.20 2.20
CA ARG A 143 1.50 -11.12 3.30
C ARG A 143 0.59 -10.95 4.51
N VAL A 144 0.23 -9.72 4.86
CA VAL A 144 -0.69 -9.43 5.97
C VAL A 144 -2.12 -9.85 5.61
N LEU A 145 -2.62 -9.44 4.46
CA LEU A 145 -4.00 -9.72 4.05
C LEU A 145 -4.24 -11.23 3.85
N GLU A 146 -3.28 -11.96 3.25
CA GLU A 146 -3.36 -13.40 3.05
C GLU A 146 -3.25 -14.23 4.35
N LYS A 147 -3.02 -13.60 5.50
CA LYS A 147 -3.18 -14.27 6.80
C LYS A 147 -4.59 -14.14 7.37
N SER A 148 -5.34 -13.12 6.97
CA SER A 148 -6.71 -12.86 7.43
C SER A 148 -7.68 -13.90 6.84
N LYS A 149 -8.41 -14.61 7.72
CA LYS A 149 -9.44 -15.56 7.26
C LYS A 149 -10.62 -14.80 6.65
N LYS A 150 -10.97 -13.64 7.22
CA LYS A 150 -12.04 -12.78 6.69
C LYS A 150 -11.69 -12.25 5.30
N PHE A 151 -10.46 -11.82 5.08
CA PHE A 151 -10.02 -11.37 3.75
C PHE A 151 -10.10 -12.48 2.70
N LYS A 152 -9.68 -13.70 3.04
CA LYS A 152 -9.83 -14.87 2.14
C LYS A 152 -11.29 -15.13 1.77
N ALA A 153 -12.20 -15.02 2.73
CA ALA A 153 -13.63 -15.18 2.47
C ALA A 153 -14.16 -14.08 1.52
N VAL A 154 -13.72 -12.83 1.69
CA VAL A 154 -14.07 -11.73 0.75
C VAL A 154 -13.55 -12.01 -0.65
N LYS A 155 -12.30 -12.49 -0.79
CA LYS A 155 -11.76 -12.89 -2.10
C LYS A 155 -12.58 -13.99 -2.76
N GLU A 156 -12.97 -15.00 -2.01
CA GLU A 156 -13.76 -16.11 -2.55
C GLU A 156 -15.15 -15.66 -2.97
N LYS A 157 -15.82 -14.86 -2.14
CA LYS A 157 -17.09 -14.22 -2.48
C LYS A 157 -16.99 -13.38 -3.77
N CYS A 158 -15.89 -12.64 -3.94
CA CYS A 158 -15.64 -11.87 -5.16
C CYS A 158 -15.52 -12.78 -6.40
N ARG A 159 -14.79 -13.89 -6.29
CA ARG A 159 -14.68 -14.88 -7.38
C ARG A 159 -16.02 -15.51 -7.72
N GLU A 160 -16.83 -15.85 -6.72
CA GLU A 160 -18.18 -16.38 -6.94
C GLU A 160 -19.07 -15.39 -7.69
N GLN A 161 -19.01 -14.09 -7.35
CA GLN A 161 -19.78 -13.07 -8.07
C GLN A 161 -19.31 -12.89 -9.51
N GLN A 162 -17.99 -12.91 -9.75
CA GLN A 162 -17.43 -12.87 -11.10
C GLN A 162 -17.90 -14.07 -11.93
N LYS A 163 -17.85 -15.28 -11.36
CA LYS A 163 -18.29 -16.50 -12.03
C LYS A 163 -19.79 -16.42 -12.39
N LYS A 164 -20.64 -16.01 -11.44
CA LYS A 164 -22.08 -15.84 -11.69
C LYS A 164 -22.34 -14.86 -12.81
N SER A 165 -21.67 -13.70 -12.83
CA SER A 165 -21.84 -12.70 -13.89
C SER A 165 -21.45 -13.25 -15.27
N ASN A 166 -20.33 -13.98 -15.35
CA ASN A 166 -19.91 -14.61 -16.61
C ASN A 166 -20.92 -15.66 -17.11
N GLU A 167 -21.59 -16.39 -16.21
CA GLU A 167 -22.66 -17.34 -16.57
C GLU A 167 -23.93 -16.65 -17.09
N TYR A 168 -24.24 -15.42 -16.65
CA TYR A 168 -25.40 -14.65 -17.16
C TYR A 168 -25.14 -13.95 -18.49
N LEU A 169 -23.88 -13.82 -18.90
CA LEU A 169 -23.46 -13.16 -20.15
C LEU A 169 -23.24 -14.15 -21.31
N MET A 170 -23.33 -15.46 -21.05
CA MET A 170 -23.28 -16.54 -22.05
C MET A 170 -24.67 -17.06 -22.36
#